data_AF-A0AAU7BV21-F1
#
_entry.id   AF-A0AAU7BV21-F1
#
_cell.length_a   1.000
_cell.length_b   1.000
_cell.length_c   1.000
_cell.angle_alpha   90.00
_cell.angle_beta   90.00
_cell.angle_gamma   90.00
#
_symmetry.space_group_name_H-M   'P 1'
#
loop_
_entity.id
_entity.type
_entity.pdbx_description
1 polymer ?
#
loop_
_entity_poly.entity_id
_entity_poly.type
_entity_poly.pdbx_seq_one_letter_code
_entity_poly.pdbx_strand_id
1 'polypeptide(L)'
;MLKNAKQQSAYIFYSIIVIIALRFILTGLIPLLDKTESRYSEIARLMYETQDWVVLQIDYGVPFWAKPPLSTWLSAASYQVFGVNEIAARLPYFLVCLLLVFILGKFVKQAGKSFYLPAFILLTTPEFLLHAGVVSTDAVLCLSITLIMISFWKSIENEKRSFWNYLFFISIALGLLSKGPIVLVLTAPPLFIWLFIQKVSIKKVWNKIPWLTGILITIAIALPWYLFAENRSPGFLDYFIVGEHFKRFVVSGWEGDLYGSGHRQPLGMIWVFLLVFSFPWIQFVLIKLWKERKTILKNKWVSFLVLWLLWTPFFFTASKNILHTYTLPVTIPIALLMVYYWHEFKNKKLLFILGSIFPFLVIVATCVVAFGDDKLLEDLNTDKYIVEKLIENDPNTPIYYWEKKSYSSRFYSSGDIKVIKETSIDSIYNSHDKFIMLIRHKKIKTVPNKFQEKMVRIDSIKRTSVFMFEK
;
A
#
# COMPACT_ATOMS: atom_id res chain seq x y z
N MET A 1 -40.39 11.05 3.40
CA MET A 1 -39.04 11.03 2.81
C MET A 1 -37.91 11.44 3.78
N LEU A 2 -38.06 12.50 4.59
CA LEU A 2 -37.01 12.97 5.51
C LEU A 2 -36.64 11.99 6.64
N LYS A 3 -37.61 11.25 7.19
CA LYS A 3 -37.38 10.23 8.23
C LYS A 3 -36.49 9.08 7.72
N ASN A 4 -36.74 8.61 6.50
CA ASN A 4 -35.92 7.59 5.82
C ASN A 4 -34.50 8.09 5.51
N ALA A 5 -34.32 9.36 5.17
CA ALA A 5 -33.01 9.93 4.88
C ALA A 5 -32.13 10.07 6.14
N LYS A 6 -32.69 10.53 7.27
CA LYS A 6 -31.99 10.58 8.57
C LYS A 6 -31.64 9.18 9.06
N GLN A 7 -32.58 8.25 8.98
CA GLN A 7 -32.37 6.87 9.39
C GLN A 7 -31.30 6.16 8.52
N GLN A 8 -31.33 6.39 7.20
CA GLN A 8 -30.30 5.89 6.29
C GLN A 8 -28.91 6.46 6.63
N SER A 9 -28.81 7.75 6.95
CA SER A 9 -27.55 8.35 7.38
C SER A 9 -27.01 7.75 8.68
N ALA A 10 -27.88 7.41 9.62
CA ALA A 10 -27.49 6.77 10.88
C ALA A 10 -26.96 5.35 10.64
N TYR A 11 -27.63 4.53 9.82
CA TYR A 11 -27.12 3.20 9.47
C TYR A 11 -25.75 3.26 8.81
N ILE A 12 -25.57 4.13 7.81
CA ILE A 12 -24.28 4.32 7.14
C ILE A 12 -23.20 4.68 8.16
N PHE A 13 -23.50 5.62 9.05
CA PHE A 13 -22.56 6.05 10.09
C PHE A 13 -22.13 4.89 11.00
N TYR A 14 -23.08 4.16 11.58
CA TYR A 14 -22.75 3.02 12.45
C TYR A 14 -21.99 1.92 11.72
N SER A 15 -22.37 1.59 10.47
CA SER A 15 -21.65 0.61 9.67
C SER A 15 -20.18 1.02 9.44
N ILE A 16 -19.92 2.29 9.15
CA ILE A 16 -18.55 2.80 8.97
C ILE A 16 -17.75 2.65 10.27
N ILE A 17 -18.31 3.05 11.41
CA ILE A 17 -17.63 2.94 12.71
C ILE A 17 -17.26 1.48 13.01
N VAL A 18 -18.20 0.56 12.80
CA VAL A 18 -17.96 -0.87 13.00
C VAL A 18 -16.85 -1.39 12.08
N ILE A 19 -16.88 -1.04 10.78
CA ILE A 19 -15.84 -1.47 9.83
C ILE A 19 -14.46 -0.90 10.21
N ILE A 20 -14.40 0.38 10.60
CA ILE A 20 -13.16 1.03 11.03
C ILE A 20 -12.60 0.35 12.29
N ALA A 21 -13.44 0.11 13.30
CA ALA A 21 -13.02 -0.51 14.55
C ALA A 21 -12.51 -1.94 14.32
N LEU A 22 -13.24 -2.75 13.54
CA LEU A 22 -12.83 -4.12 13.24
C LEU A 22 -11.56 -4.17 12.39
N ARG A 23 -11.40 -3.25 11.44
CA ARG A 23 -10.16 -3.13 10.68
C ARG A 23 -8.98 -2.76 11.57
N PHE A 24 -9.18 -1.89 12.55
CA PHE A 24 -8.13 -1.50 13.49
C PHE A 24 -7.74 -2.67 14.41
N ILE A 25 -8.71 -3.42 14.94
CA ILE A 25 -8.44 -4.63 15.74
C ILE A 25 -7.57 -5.62 14.94
N LEU A 26 -7.91 -5.84 13.66
CA LEU A 26 -7.12 -6.69 12.77
C LEU A 26 -5.68 -6.22 12.57
N THR A 27 -5.39 -4.92 12.67
CA THR A 27 -4.00 -4.44 12.54
C THR A 27 -3.10 -4.90 13.67
N GLY A 28 -3.66 -5.27 14.83
CA GLY A 28 -2.91 -5.85 15.95
C GLY A 28 -2.93 -7.37 15.97
N LEU A 29 -4.02 -8.01 15.52
CA LEU A 29 -4.15 -9.47 15.59
C LEU A 29 -3.35 -10.21 14.51
N ILE A 30 -3.24 -9.65 13.31
CA ILE A 30 -2.55 -10.33 12.20
C ILE A 30 -1.06 -9.99 12.24
N PRO A 31 -0.13 -10.96 12.24
CA PRO A 31 1.30 -10.68 12.17
C PRO A 31 1.66 -10.04 10.83
N LEU A 32 2.78 -9.32 10.76
CA LEU A 32 3.34 -8.88 9.48
C LEU A 32 3.64 -10.07 8.56
N LEU A 33 3.11 -10.02 7.34
CA LEU A 33 3.22 -11.10 6.37
C LEU A 33 4.36 -10.88 5.36
N ASP A 34 5.14 -11.93 5.14
CA ASP A 34 6.15 -11.96 4.10
C ASP A 34 5.52 -12.07 2.70
N LYS A 35 6.15 -11.53 1.64
CA LYS A 35 7.42 -10.78 1.67
C LYS A 35 7.23 -9.27 1.81
N THR A 36 6.16 -8.72 1.25
CA THR A 36 6.06 -7.27 1.00
C THR A 36 5.85 -6.46 2.26
N GLU A 37 4.93 -6.87 3.12
CA GLU A 37 4.55 -6.10 4.31
C GLU A 37 5.67 -6.10 5.35
N SER A 38 6.19 -7.29 5.69
CA SER A 38 7.33 -7.41 6.61
C SER A 38 8.57 -6.69 6.08
N ARG A 39 8.83 -6.70 4.76
CA ARG A 39 9.96 -5.97 4.16
C ARG A 39 9.88 -4.47 4.42
N TYR A 40 8.73 -3.84 4.14
CA TYR A 40 8.60 -2.40 4.35
C TYR A 40 8.60 -2.03 5.82
N SER A 41 8.05 -2.90 6.67
CA SER A 41 8.08 -2.74 8.12
C SER A 41 9.51 -2.81 8.67
N GLU A 42 10.33 -3.72 8.14
CA GLU A 42 11.75 -3.88 8.49
C GLU A 42 12.60 -2.71 7.99
N ILE A 43 12.39 -2.24 6.76
CA ILE A 43 13.09 -1.05 6.24
C ILE A 43 12.80 0.16 7.15
N ALA A 44 11.56 0.31 7.62
CA ALA A 44 11.20 1.36 8.57
C ALA A 44 11.81 1.14 9.96
N ARG A 45 11.94 -0.11 10.41
CA ARG A 45 12.59 -0.46 11.69
C ARG A 45 14.07 -0.12 11.64
N LEU A 46 14.77 -0.47 10.56
CA LEU A 46 16.17 -0.12 10.32
C LEU A 46 16.37 1.40 10.26
N MET A 47 15.48 2.13 9.60
CA MET A 47 15.53 3.60 9.58
C MET A 47 15.35 4.19 10.99
N TYR A 48 14.41 3.66 11.77
CA TYR A 48 14.22 4.03 13.17
C TYR A 48 15.45 3.71 14.03
N GLU A 49 16.04 2.53 13.88
CA GLU A 49 17.18 2.11 14.70
C GLU A 49 18.48 2.83 14.33
N THR A 50 18.80 2.90 13.04
CA THR A 50 20.05 3.49 12.54
C THR A 50 20.00 5.03 12.50
N GLN A 51 18.82 5.62 12.65
CA GLN A 51 18.57 7.06 12.47
C GLN A 51 18.98 7.60 11.10
N ASP A 52 19.12 6.73 10.08
CA ASP A 52 19.35 7.15 8.70
C ASP A 52 18.03 7.43 7.98
N TRP A 53 17.56 8.67 8.09
CA TRP A 53 16.33 9.14 7.44
C TRP A 53 16.49 9.45 5.93
N VAL A 54 17.69 9.28 5.37
CA VAL A 54 17.96 9.57 3.95
C VAL A 54 18.02 8.27 3.15
N VAL A 55 18.91 7.35 3.54
CA VAL A 55 19.17 6.11 2.79
C VAL A 55 18.34 4.99 3.39
N LEU A 56 17.32 4.53 2.66
CA LEU A 56 16.55 3.35 3.04
C LEU A 56 17.45 2.13 3.00
N GLN A 57 17.29 1.22 3.97
CA GLN A 57 18.12 0.03 4.11
C GLN A 57 17.25 -1.23 4.13
N ILE A 58 17.62 -2.26 3.36
CA ILE A 58 16.95 -3.58 3.37
C ILE A 58 17.58 -4.55 4.38
N ASP A 59 18.81 -4.26 4.77
CA ASP A 59 19.59 -4.87 5.84
C ASP A 59 20.59 -3.82 6.34
N TYR A 60 21.21 -4.03 7.49
CA TYR A 60 22.20 -3.09 8.03
C TYR A 60 23.31 -2.79 7.01
N GLY A 61 23.45 -1.51 6.65
CA GLY A 61 24.44 -1.04 5.68
C GLY A 61 24.13 -1.41 4.22
N VAL A 62 22.99 -2.03 3.91
CA VAL A 62 22.61 -2.44 2.55
C VAL A 62 21.48 -1.56 2.03
N PRO A 63 21.73 -0.68 1.04
CA PRO A 63 20.72 0.25 0.53
C PRO A 63 19.52 -0.43 -0.14
N PHE A 64 18.37 0.22 -0.02
CA PHE A 64 17.11 -0.12 -0.68
C PHE A 64 16.68 1.01 -1.64
N TRP A 65 16.91 0.82 -2.93
CA TRP A 65 16.69 1.84 -3.96
C TRP A 65 15.34 1.76 -4.65
N ALA A 66 14.46 0.81 -4.30
CA ALA A 66 13.25 0.57 -5.07
C ALA A 66 12.10 1.56 -4.81
N LYS A 67 12.20 2.38 -3.75
CA LYS A 67 11.12 3.30 -3.34
C LYS A 67 11.68 4.61 -2.74
N PRO A 68 10.96 5.72 -2.91
CA PRO A 68 11.20 6.95 -2.15
C PRO A 68 10.76 6.81 -0.68
N PRO A 69 11.00 7.82 0.18
CA PRO A 69 11.09 7.60 1.61
C PRO A 69 9.77 7.80 2.35
N LEU A 70 8.77 8.48 1.78
CA LEU A 70 7.65 9.03 2.55
C LEU A 70 6.87 7.95 3.31
N SER A 71 6.64 6.80 2.69
CA SER A 71 5.96 5.68 3.37
C SER A 71 6.81 5.11 4.50
N THR A 72 8.11 4.96 4.28
CA THR A 72 9.05 4.51 5.32
C THR A 72 9.13 5.51 6.47
N TRP A 73 9.21 6.82 6.18
CA TRP A 73 9.19 7.89 7.18
C TRP A 73 7.97 7.83 8.08
N LEU A 74 6.79 7.58 7.50
CA LEU A 74 5.55 7.47 8.26
C LEU A 74 5.62 6.31 9.26
N SER A 75 6.05 5.12 8.84
CA SER A 75 6.19 3.96 9.74
C SER A 75 7.31 4.15 10.76
N ALA A 76 8.47 4.69 10.35
CA ALA A 76 9.58 4.96 11.26
C ALA A 76 9.22 6.00 12.34
N ALA A 77 8.49 7.06 11.96
CA ALA A 77 7.98 8.06 12.91
C ALA A 77 6.94 7.46 13.87
N SER A 78 6.12 6.52 13.38
CA SER A 78 5.21 5.77 14.24
C SER A 78 5.96 4.92 15.27
N TYR A 79 7.06 4.26 14.88
CA TYR A 79 7.92 3.53 15.81
C TYR A 79 8.56 4.42 16.88
N GLN A 80 8.90 5.66 16.56
CA GLN A 80 9.41 6.62 17.56
C GLN A 80 8.40 6.90 18.68
N VAL A 81 7.10 6.87 18.39
CA VAL A 81 6.04 7.21 19.36
C VAL A 81 5.48 5.98 20.07
N PHE A 82 5.29 4.88 19.34
CA PHE A 82 4.55 3.70 19.81
C PHE A 82 5.43 2.46 20.00
N GLY A 83 6.73 2.56 19.76
CA GLY A 83 7.64 1.41 19.72
C GLY A 83 7.46 0.56 18.47
N VAL A 84 8.37 -0.41 18.29
CA VAL A 84 8.35 -1.33 17.14
C VAL A 84 7.33 -2.44 17.39
N ASN A 85 6.22 -2.39 16.67
CA ASN A 85 5.18 -3.42 16.65
C ASN A 85 4.32 -3.29 15.38
N GLU A 86 3.42 -4.24 15.15
CA GLU A 86 2.61 -4.32 13.93
C GLU A 86 1.56 -3.20 13.82
N ILE A 87 0.99 -2.77 14.94
CA ILE A 87 0.05 -1.64 14.97
C ILE A 87 0.81 -0.38 14.57
N ALA A 88 1.96 -0.11 15.18
CA ALA A 88 2.80 1.04 14.85
C ALA A 88 3.23 1.02 13.38
N ALA A 89 3.54 -0.14 12.81
CA ALA A 89 3.89 -0.29 11.40
C ALA A 89 2.74 0.16 10.47
N ARG A 90 1.49 -0.23 10.79
CA ARG A 90 0.30 -0.06 9.95
C ARG A 90 -0.49 1.22 10.22
N LEU A 91 -0.40 1.77 11.43
CA LEU A 91 -1.18 2.92 11.90
C LEU A 91 -1.15 4.12 10.93
N PRO A 92 0.01 4.54 10.37
CA PRO A 92 0.03 5.67 9.46
C PRO A 92 -0.83 5.47 8.22
N TYR A 93 -0.87 4.26 7.67
CA TYR A 93 -1.65 3.95 6.47
C TYR A 93 -3.14 3.85 6.78
N PHE A 94 -3.50 3.31 7.94
CA PHE A 94 -4.86 3.35 8.47
C PHE A 94 -5.33 4.82 8.59
N LEU A 95 -4.51 5.70 9.17
CA LEU A 95 -4.81 7.13 9.28
C LEU A 95 -4.90 7.83 7.92
N VAL A 96 -4.07 7.48 6.95
CA VAL A 96 -4.16 7.98 5.57
C VAL A 96 -5.49 7.59 4.92
N CYS A 97 -5.95 6.35 5.10
CA CYS A 97 -7.26 5.90 4.63
C CYS A 97 -8.41 6.65 5.35
N LEU A 98 -8.30 6.89 6.65
CA LEU A 98 -9.28 7.71 7.40
C LEU A 98 -9.32 9.16 6.89
N LEU A 99 -8.16 9.73 6.60
CA LEU A 99 -8.04 11.07 6.04
C LEU A 99 -8.69 11.14 4.65
N LEU A 100 -8.47 10.13 3.79
CA LEU A 100 -9.11 10.02 2.48
C LEU A 100 -10.64 10.04 2.58
N VAL A 101 -11.23 9.18 3.41
CA VAL A 101 -12.70 9.13 3.55
C VAL A 101 -13.25 10.43 4.14
N PHE A 102 -12.52 11.08 5.05
CA PHE A 102 -12.90 12.38 5.60
C PHE A 102 -12.86 13.51 4.56
N ILE A 103 -11.79 13.59 3.76
CA ILE A 103 -11.65 14.57 2.68
C ILE A 103 -12.78 14.41 1.67
N LEU A 104 -13.07 13.19 1.23
CA LEU A 104 -14.17 12.95 0.30
C LEU A 104 -15.53 13.27 0.91
N GLY A 105 -15.75 12.93 2.18
CA GLY A 105 -16.97 13.29 2.90
C GLY A 105 -17.19 14.79 2.92
N LYS A 106 -16.15 15.59 3.25
CA LYS A 106 -16.21 17.06 3.19
C LYS A 106 -16.48 17.56 1.78
N PHE A 107 -15.79 17.00 0.79
CA PHE A 107 -15.92 17.39 -0.61
C PHE A 107 -17.35 17.19 -1.12
N VAL A 108 -17.96 16.02 -0.91
CA VAL A 108 -19.32 15.74 -1.40
C VAL A 108 -20.41 16.43 -0.58
N LYS A 109 -20.16 16.71 0.71
CA LYS A 109 -21.10 17.46 1.56
C LYS A 109 -21.31 18.89 1.05
N GLN A 110 -20.27 19.54 0.53
CA GLN A 110 -20.39 20.86 -0.12
C GLN A 110 -21.31 20.83 -1.34
N ALA A 111 -21.45 19.67 -2.00
CA ALA A 111 -22.36 19.46 -3.12
C ALA A 111 -23.75 18.94 -2.69
N GLY A 112 -24.10 19.08 -1.40
CA GLY A 112 -25.40 18.65 -0.86
C GLY A 112 -25.59 17.14 -0.75
N LYS A 113 -24.51 16.34 -0.83
CA LYS A 113 -24.57 14.87 -0.69
C LYS A 113 -24.27 14.44 0.74
N SER A 114 -24.60 13.19 1.07
CA SER A 114 -24.28 12.62 2.39
C SER A 114 -22.78 12.53 2.59
N PHE A 115 -22.29 13.10 3.70
CA PHE A 115 -20.89 13.06 4.12
C PHE A 115 -20.35 11.63 4.24
N TYR A 116 -21.18 10.70 4.75
CA TYR A 116 -20.76 9.34 5.07
C TYR A 116 -20.79 8.40 3.86
N LEU A 117 -21.51 8.74 2.79
CA LEU A 117 -21.68 7.85 1.65
C LEU A 117 -20.36 7.45 0.96
N PRO A 118 -19.43 8.36 0.62
CA PRO A 118 -18.15 7.96 0.01
C PRO A 118 -17.33 7.07 0.94
N ALA A 119 -17.37 7.33 2.26
CA ALA A 119 -16.68 6.51 3.25
C ALA A 119 -17.23 5.08 3.28
N PHE A 120 -18.55 4.92 3.24
CA PHE A 120 -19.16 3.59 3.15
C PHE A 120 -18.75 2.87 1.88
N ILE A 121 -18.80 3.53 0.72
CA ILE A 121 -18.42 2.92 -0.57
C ILE A 121 -16.94 2.48 -0.54
N LEU A 122 -16.04 3.34 -0.06
CA LEU A 122 -14.62 3.02 0.02
C LEU A 122 -14.34 1.89 1.03
N LEU A 123 -14.86 1.97 2.25
CA LEU A 123 -14.61 0.95 3.28
C LEU A 123 -15.27 -0.40 2.98
N THR A 124 -16.20 -0.44 2.02
CA THR A 124 -16.80 -1.69 1.49
C THR A 124 -16.18 -2.13 0.17
N THR A 125 -15.22 -1.36 -0.36
CA THR A 125 -14.44 -1.73 -1.55
C THR A 125 -13.25 -2.59 -1.09
N PRO A 126 -13.09 -3.83 -1.62
CA PRO A 126 -12.03 -4.74 -1.18
C PRO A 126 -10.63 -4.14 -1.19
N GLU A 127 -10.21 -3.52 -2.29
CA GLU A 127 -8.86 -2.94 -2.40
C GLU A 127 -8.62 -1.89 -1.30
N PHE A 128 -9.58 -0.97 -1.11
CA PHE A 128 -9.44 0.12 -0.13
C PHE A 128 -9.43 -0.40 1.31
N LEU A 129 -10.31 -1.36 1.64
CA LEU A 129 -10.36 -1.94 2.98
C LEU A 129 -9.09 -2.74 3.30
N LEU A 130 -8.52 -3.46 2.32
CA LEU A 130 -7.25 -4.18 2.48
C LEU A 130 -6.10 -3.21 2.81
N HIS A 131 -6.00 -2.14 2.04
CA HIS A 131 -4.97 -1.11 2.21
C HIS A 131 -5.08 -0.31 3.51
N ALA A 132 -6.26 -0.26 4.12
CA ALA A 132 -6.47 0.37 5.41
C ALA A 132 -5.80 -0.37 6.58
N GLY A 133 -5.24 -1.56 6.42
CA GLY A 133 -4.50 -2.19 7.51
C GLY A 133 -3.36 -3.07 7.05
N VAL A 134 -2.61 -2.60 6.05
CA VAL A 134 -1.31 -3.15 5.70
C VAL A 134 -0.33 -1.99 5.51
N VAL A 135 0.97 -2.27 5.66
CA VAL A 135 2.02 -1.30 5.34
C VAL A 135 2.01 -1.01 3.84
N SER A 136 1.57 0.19 3.44
CA SER A 136 1.21 0.46 2.04
C SER A 136 1.72 1.77 1.45
N THR A 137 2.69 1.66 0.55
CA THR A 137 3.10 2.77 -0.31
C THR A 137 1.96 3.28 -1.20
N ASP A 138 1.05 2.38 -1.59
CA ASP A 138 -0.07 2.71 -2.48
C ASP A 138 -1.11 3.60 -1.81
N ALA A 139 -1.33 3.48 -0.50
CA ALA A 139 -2.26 4.34 0.23
C ALA A 139 -1.83 5.81 0.21
N VAL A 140 -0.54 6.08 0.41
CA VAL A 140 0.02 7.43 0.35
C VAL A 140 -0.04 8.00 -1.08
N LEU A 141 0.26 7.16 -2.09
CA LEU A 141 0.08 7.57 -3.49
C LEU A 141 -1.40 7.87 -3.81
N CYS A 142 -2.34 7.07 -3.31
CA CYS A 142 -3.77 7.27 -3.48
C CYS A 142 -4.23 8.61 -2.88
N LEU A 143 -3.74 8.96 -1.69
CA LEU A 143 -3.96 10.29 -1.10
C LEU A 143 -3.43 11.40 -1.99
N SER A 144 -2.18 11.30 -2.44
CA SER A 144 -1.55 12.30 -3.31
C SER A 144 -2.31 12.48 -4.62
N ILE A 145 -2.67 11.40 -5.32
CA ILE A 145 -3.48 11.44 -6.55
C ILE A 145 -4.85 12.06 -6.27
N THR A 146 -5.51 11.67 -5.18
CA THR A 146 -6.81 12.23 -4.80
C THR A 146 -6.74 13.73 -4.60
N LEU A 147 -5.74 14.19 -3.85
CA LEU A 147 -5.55 15.61 -3.60
C LEU A 147 -5.19 16.36 -4.88
N ILE A 148 -4.37 15.80 -5.78
CA ILE A 148 -4.07 16.40 -7.10
C ILE A 148 -5.37 16.59 -7.90
N MET A 149 -6.16 15.52 -8.04
CA MET A 149 -7.37 15.53 -8.88
C MET A 149 -8.45 16.46 -8.31
N ILE A 150 -8.70 16.43 -6.99
CA ILE A 150 -9.66 17.32 -6.33
C ILE A 150 -9.18 18.77 -6.33
N SER A 151 -7.89 19.01 -6.07
CA SER A 151 -7.30 20.35 -6.08
C SER A 151 -7.39 20.97 -7.47
N PHE A 152 -7.11 20.19 -8.52
CA PHE A 152 -7.27 20.62 -9.89
C PHE A 152 -8.73 20.99 -10.18
N TRP A 153 -9.67 20.10 -9.86
CA TRP A 153 -11.11 20.35 -10.08
C TRP A 153 -11.57 21.65 -9.41
N LYS A 154 -11.25 21.80 -8.11
CA LYS A 154 -11.56 23.02 -7.34
C LYS A 154 -10.88 24.26 -7.90
N SER A 155 -9.64 24.13 -8.39
CA SER A 155 -8.91 25.25 -9.00
C SER A 155 -9.56 25.73 -10.28
N ILE A 156 -10.16 24.84 -11.08
CA ILE A 156 -10.84 25.22 -12.33
C ILE A 156 -12.24 25.79 -12.07
N GLU A 157 -12.96 25.26 -11.08
CA GLU A 157 -14.30 25.75 -10.68
C GLU A 157 -14.24 27.10 -9.97
N ASN A 158 -13.40 27.26 -8.94
CA ASN A 158 -13.38 28.46 -8.11
C ASN A 158 -12.94 29.70 -8.90
N GLU A 159 -13.63 30.83 -8.73
CA GLU A 159 -13.30 32.08 -9.43
C GLU A 159 -11.97 32.69 -8.96
N LYS A 160 -11.71 32.63 -7.65
CA LYS A 160 -10.49 33.16 -7.01
C LYS A 160 -9.50 32.05 -6.70
N ARG A 161 -8.22 32.41 -6.66
CA ARG A 161 -7.16 31.53 -6.14
C ARG A 161 -7.45 31.19 -4.68
N SER A 162 -7.14 29.96 -4.31
CA SER A 162 -7.41 29.39 -2.99
C SER A 162 -6.28 28.44 -2.58
N PHE A 163 -6.34 27.93 -1.35
CA PHE A 163 -5.40 26.92 -0.85
C PHE A 163 -5.29 25.69 -1.78
N TRP A 164 -6.37 25.28 -2.46
CA TRP A 164 -6.38 24.17 -3.41
C TRP A 164 -5.34 24.32 -4.53
N ASN A 165 -5.09 25.55 -4.97
CA ASN A 165 -4.15 25.82 -6.05
C ASN A 165 -2.70 25.47 -5.65
N TYR A 166 -2.35 25.66 -4.37
CA TYR A 166 -1.04 25.28 -3.82
C TYR A 166 -1.02 23.82 -3.39
N LEU A 167 -2.13 23.32 -2.83
CA LEU A 167 -2.26 21.92 -2.46
C LEU A 167 -2.06 20.98 -3.65
N PHE A 168 -2.43 21.39 -4.87
CA PHE A 168 -2.11 20.67 -6.10
C PHE A 168 -0.60 20.36 -6.20
N PHE A 169 0.26 21.36 -6.02
CA PHE A 169 1.72 21.23 -6.13
C PHE A 169 2.35 20.51 -4.93
N ILE A 170 1.83 20.74 -3.72
CA ILE A 170 2.24 19.99 -2.52
C ILE A 170 1.96 18.50 -2.72
N SER A 171 0.79 18.17 -3.26
CA SER A 171 0.38 16.78 -3.48
C SER A 171 1.18 16.08 -4.58
N ILE A 172 1.65 16.82 -5.60
CA ILE A 172 2.64 16.30 -6.57
C ILE A 172 3.93 15.92 -5.83
N ALA A 173 4.47 16.80 -4.98
CA ALA A 173 5.68 16.49 -4.22
C ALA A 173 5.50 15.27 -3.29
N LEU A 174 4.38 15.18 -2.58
CA LEU A 174 4.08 14.01 -1.75
C LEU A 174 3.97 12.72 -2.57
N GLY A 175 3.39 12.79 -3.78
CA GLY A 175 3.34 11.65 -4.70
C GLY A 175 4.73 11.23 -5.19
N LEU A 176 5.58 12.20 -5.53
CA LEU A 176 6.97 11.95 -5.92
C LEU A 176 7.76 11.31 -4.77
N LEU A 177 7.57 11.76 -3.53
CA LEU A 177 8.22 11.17 -2.35
C LEU A 177 7.56 9.87 -1.86
N SER A 178 6.41 9.46 -2.41
CA SER A 178 5.75 8.20 -2.07
C SER A 178 6.12 7.08 -3.04
N LYS A 179 5.98 7.32 -4.35
CA LYS A 179 6.16 6.27 -5.37
C LYS A 179 6.85 6.78 -6.65
N GLY A 180 7.43 7.97 -6.62
CA GLY A 180 8.20 8.52 -7.73
C GLY A 180 7.35 9.13 -8.86
N PRO A 181 7.92 9.23 -10.08
CA PRO A 181 7.28 9.90 -11.22
C PRO A 181 5.92 9.35 -11.63
N ILE A 182 5.58 8.12 -11.21
CA ILE A 182 4.28 7.50 -11.52
C ILE A 182 3.08 8.36 -11.09
N VAL A 183 3.22 9.21 -10.07
CA VAL A 183 2.14 10.14 -9.70
C VAL A 183 1.75 11.04 -10.87
N LEU A 184 2.72 11.61 -11.59
CA LEU A 184 2.48 12.49 -12.73
C LEU A 184 1.94 11.70 -13.92
N VAL A 185 2.45 10.49 -14.14
CA VAL A 185 1.97 9.58 -15.19
C VAL A 185 0.50 9.24 -14.99
N LEU A 186 0.05 9.07 -13.75
CA LEU A 186 -1.34 8.73 -13.43
C LEU A 186 -2.28 9.94 -13.37
N THR A 187 -1.77 11.16 -13.17
CA THR A 187 -2.62 12.36 -13.05
C THR A 187 -2.56 13.29 -14.26
N ALA A 188 -1.39 13.56 -14.83
CA ALA A 188 -1.26 14.59 -15.87
C ALA A 188 -2.01 14.24 -17.17
N PRO A 189 -1.93 13.02 -17.73
CA PRO A 189 -2.66 12.67 -18.95
C PRO A 189 -4.19 12.77 -18.82
N PRO A 190 -4.88 12.21 -17.81
CA PRO A 190 -6.33 12.33 -17.72
C PRO A 190 -6.77 13.78 -17.52
N LEU A 191 -5.99 14.60 -16.81
CA LEU A 191 -6.25 16.04 -16.68
C LEU A 191 -6.12 16.77 -18.01
N PHE A 192 -5.07 16.49 -18.78
CA PHE A 192 -4.84 17.10 -20.09
C PHE A 192 -5.92 16.69 -21.11
N ILE A 193 -6.24 15.40 -21.18
CA ILE A 193 -7.31 14.87 -22.04
C ILE A 193 -8.66 15.53 -21.67
N TRP A 194 -8.94 15.67 -20.37
CA TRP A 194 -10.17 16.33 -19.92
C TRP A 194 -10.23 17.81 -20.32
N LEU A 195 -9.14 18.56 -20.14
CA LEU A 195 -9.05 19.97 -20.56
C LEU A 195 -9.34 20.12 -22.05
N PHE A 196 -8.77 19.23 -22.87
CA PHE A 196 -8.97 19.20 -24.32
C PHE A 196 -10.44 18.90 -24.69
N ILE A 197 -11.01 17.82 -24.16
CA ILE A 197 -12.40 17.42 -24.42
C ILE A 197 -13.39 18.51 -23.99
N GLN A 198 -13.18 19.10 -22.82
CA GLN A 198 -14.04 20.15 -22.26
C GLN A 198 -13.73 21.55 -22.81
N LYS A 199 -12.79 21.66 -23.75
CA LYS A 199 -12.37 22.93 -24.40
C LYS A 199 -12.08 24.03 -23.38
N VAL A 200 -11.44 23.68 -22.27
CA VAL A 200 -11.08 24.65 -21.23
C VAL A 200 -9.91 25.49 -21.74
N SER A 201 -10.09 26.81 -21.78
CA SER A 201 -9.05 27.73 -22.26
C SER A 201 -7.74 27.58 -21.48
N ILE A 202 -6.62 27.47 -22.20
CA ILE A 202 -5.26 27.42 -21.63
C ILE A 202 -5.00 28.65 -20.75
N LYS A 203 -5.45 29.84 -21.19
CA LYS A 203 -5.35 31.09 -20.43
C LYS A 203 -6.04 30.98 -19.07
N LYS A 204 -7.19 30.30 -18.99
CA LYS A 204 -7.90 30.05 -17.72
C LYS A 204 -7.05 29.19 -16.78
N VAL A 205 -6.46 28.11 -17.29
CA VAL A 205 -5.60 27.22 -16.50
C VAL A 205 -4.36 27.98 -15.99
N TRP A 206 -3.69 28.71 -16.88
CA TRP A 206 -2.48 29.48 -16.57
C TRP A 206 -2.72 30.57 -15.51
N ASN A 207 -3.85 31.28 -15.59
CA ASN A 207 -4.14 32.35 -14.64
C ASN A 207 -4.56 31.81 -13.27
N LYS A 208 -5.28 30.68 -13.23
CA LYS A 208 -5.78 30.12 -11.97
C LYS A 208 -4.71 29.33 -11.22
N ILE A 209 -3.86 28.57 -11.90
CA ILE A 209 -2.85 27.73 -11.26
C ILE A 209 -1.54 28.53 -11.10
N PRO A 210 -0.98 28.65 -9.89
CA PRO A 210 0.21 29.43 -9.62
C PRO A 210 1.46 28.64 -10.00
N TRP A 211 1.68 28.44 -11.31
CA TRP A 211 2.72 27.56 -11.85
C TRP A 211 4.11 27.82 -11.29
N LEU A 212 4.59 29.07 -11.29
CA LEU A 212 5.95 29.39 -10.83
C LEU A 212 6.14 29.06 -9.34
N THR A 213 5.34 29.67 -8.46
CA THR A 213 5.44 29.43 -7.01
C THR A 213 5.09 27.99 -6.64
N GLY A 214 4.17 27.38 -7.37
CA GLY A 214 3.77 25.99 -7.18
C GLY A 214 4.90 25.02 -7.51
N ILE A 215 5.56 25.18 -8.66
CA ILE A 215 6.73 24.38 -9.04
C ILE A 215 7.85 24.55 -8.01
N LEU A 216 8.11 25.78 -7.55
CA LEU A 216 9.08 26.03 -6.48
C LEU A 216 8.73 25.29 -5.19
N ILE A 217 7.46 25.23 -4.80
CA ILE A 217 7.01 24.44 -3.65
C ILE A 217 7.26 22.95 -3.88
N THR A 218 6.92 22.42 -5.07
CA THR A 218 7.16 21.01 -5.38
C THR A 218 8.64 20.67 -5.32
N ILE A 219 9.49 21.51 -5.90
CA ILE A 219 10.96 21.35 -5.87
C ILE A 219 11.45 21.40 -4.42
N ALA A 220 11.05 22.40 -3.65
CA ALA A 220 11.49 22.58 -2.26
C ALA A 220 11.13 21.38 -1.36
N ILE A 221 10.01 20.70 -1.61
CA ILE A 221 9.58 19.55 -0.82
C ILE A 221 10.26 18.26 -1.31
N ALA A 222 10.24 17.99 -2.62
CA ALA A 222 10.63 16.69 -3.16
C ALA A 222 12.13 16.59 -3.48
N LEU A 223 12.69 17.59 -4.15
CA LEU A 223 14.04 17.51 -4.71
C LEU A 223 15.15 17.28 -3.66
N PRO A 224 15.13 17.92 -2.46
CA PRO A 224 16.20 17.75 -1.49
C PRO A 224 16.48 16.30 -1.12
N TRP A 225 15.45 15.49 -0.91
CA TRP A 225 15.65 14.08 -0.56
C TRP A 225 16.30 13.29 -1.71
N TYR A 226 15.87 13.51 -2.96
CA TYR A 226 16.46 12.85 -4.12
C TYR A 226 17.96 13.17 -4.25
N LEU A 227 18.35 14.44 -4.02
CA LEU A 227 19.75 14.85 -4.05
C LEU A 227 20.56 14.22 -2.90
N PHE A 228 20.00 14.18 -1.69
CA PHE A 228 20.69 13.56 -0.55
C PHE A 228 20.81 12.05 -0.70
N ALA A 229 19.78 11.37 -1.23
CA ALA A 229 19.80 9.94 -1.49
C ALA A 229 20.87 9.58 -2.53
N GLU A 230 20.97 10.32 -3.63
CA GLU A 230 22.03 10.13 -4.62
C GLU A 230 23.42 10.40 -4.03
N ASN A 231 23.59 11.51 -3.32
CA ASN A 231 24.89 11.87 -2.76
C ASN A 231 25.41 10.85 -1.73
N ARG A 232 24.52 10.30 -0.89
CA ARG A 232 24.89 9.32 0.15
C ARG A 232 24.91 7.88 -0.36
N SER A 233 24.30 7.61 -1.50
CA SER A 233 24.25 6.29 -2.11
C SER A 233 24.25 6.40 -3.64
N PRO A 234 25.40 6.72 -4.26
CA PRO A 234 25.51 6.97 -5.69
C PRO A 234 24.98 5.82 -6.55
N GLY A 235 24.29 6.15 -7.65
CA GLY A 235 23.61 5.18 -8.51
C GLY A 235 22.14 4.95 -8.15
N PHE A 236 21.66 5.52 -7.04
CA PHE A 236 20.26 5.47 -6.64
C PHE A 236 19.33 5.99 -7.74
N LEU A 237 19.61 7.16 -8.31
CA LEU A 237 18.74 7.79 -9.32
C LEU A 237 18.68 6.97 -10.61
N ASP A 238 19.81 6.43 -11.09
CA ASP A 238 19.82 5.56 -12.26
C ASP A 238 18.98 4.30 -12.01
N TYR A 239 19.21 3.62 -10.89
CA TYR A 239 18.42 2.44 -10.53
C TYR A 239 16.93 2.77 -10.37
N PHE A 240 16.60 3.80 -9.60
CA PHE A 240 15.23 4.12 -9.25
C PHE A 240 14.43 4.69 -10.42
N ILE A 241 15.00 5.60 -11.21
CA ILE A 241 14.31 6.20 -12.36
C ILE A 241 14.38 5.23 -13.54
N VAL A 242 15.57 4.86 -13.98
CA VAL A 242 15.75 4.04 -15.20
C VAL A 242 15.36 2.59 -14.97
N GLY A 243 15.83 1.97 -13.89
CA GLY A 243 15.50 0.59 -13.55
C GLY A 243 14.01 0.40 -13.20
N GLU A 244 13.59 0.99 -12.08
CA GLU A 244 12.27 0.69 -11.48
C GLU A 244 11.07 1.30 -12.22
N HIS A 245 11.25 2.38 -13.01
CA HIS A 245 10.14 3.00 -13.77
C HIS A 245 10.19 2.67 -15.25
N PHE A 246 11.32 2.91 -15.92
CA PHE A 246 11.41 2.69 -17.37
C PHE A 246 11.60 1.22 -17.72
N LYS A 247 12.70 0.59 -17.28
CA LYS A 247 13.01 -0.80 -17.60
C LYS A 247 11.94 -1.75 -17.07
N ARG A 248 11.45 -1.55 -15.84
CA ARG A 248 10.38 -2.39 -15.27
C ARG A 248 9.06 -2.36 -16.06
N PHE A 249 8.74 -1.21 -16.68
CA PHE A 249 7.52 -1.04 -17.47
C PHE A 249 7.67 -1.59 -18.89
N VAL A 250 8.79 -1.30 -19.56
CA VAL A 250 9.02 -1.62 -20.98
C VAL A 250 9.62 -3.02 -21.18
N VAL A 251 10.51 -3.46 -20.29
CA VAL A 251 11.26 -4.72 -20.44
C VAL A 251 10.52 -5.86 -19.76
N SER A 252 9.98 -6.75 -20.58
CA SER A 252 9.32 -7.97 -20.14
C SER A 252 10.31 -8.85 -19.37
N GLY A 253 10.10 -8.99 -18.06
CA GLY A 253 10.88 -9.90 -17.25
C GLY A 253 12.23 -9.39 -16.77
N TRP A 254 12.40 -8.06 -16.72
CA TRP A 254 13.58 -7.38 -16.19
C TRP A 254 14.24 -8.12 -15.00
N GLU A 255 15.47 -8.57 -15.21
CA GLU A 255 16.29 -9.34 -14.26
C GLU A 255 17.09 -8.46 -13.30
N GLY A 256 17.07 -7.13 -13.49
CA GLY A 256 17.77 -6.18 -12.65
C GLY A 256 17.06 -5.81 -11.35
N ASP A 257 15.91 -6.45 -11.03
CA ASP A 257 15.20 -6.20 -9.78
C ASP A 257 16.00 -6.80 -8.62
N LEU A 258 16.74 -5.94 -7.91
CA LEU A 258 17.61 -6.31 -6.79
C LEU A 258 16.82 -6.90 -5.61
N TYR A 259 15.50 -6.69 -5.58
CA TYR A 259 14.67 -6.88 -4.39
C TYR A 259 13.50 -7.87 -4.58
N GLY A 260 13.41 -8.53 -5.74
CA GLY A 260 12.49 -9.64 -5.99
C GLY A 260 12.20 -9.92 -7.47
N SER A 261 11.43 -10.96 -7.77
CA SER A 261 10.94 -11.22 -9.13
C SER A 261 9.65 -10.43 -9.39
N GLY A 262 9.58 -9.69 -10.50
CA GLY A 262 8.36 -9.02 -10.94
C GLY A 262 7.18 -10.00 -11.03
N HIS A 263 5.99 -9.57 -10.58
CA HIS A 263 4.77 -10.37 -10.66
C HIS A 263 4.28 -10.36 -12.11
N ARG A 264 4.76 -11.31 -12.91
CA ARG A 264 4.34 -11.45 -14.31
C ARG A 264 2.87 -11.83 -14.37
N GLN A 265 2.07 -10.95 -14.95
CA GLN A 265 0.65 -11.17 -15.20
C GLN A 265 0.36 -11.09 -16.70
N PRO A 266 -0.74 -11.71 -17.19
CA PRO A 266 -1.21 -11.51 -18.55
C PRO A 266 -1.46 -10.03 -18.85
N LEU A 267 -1.26 -9.62 -20.11
CA LEU A 267 -1.60 -8.26 -20.55
C LEU A 267 -3.08 -7.97 -20.29
N GLY A 268 -3.37 -6.77 -19.77
CA GLY A 268 -4.73 -6.38 -19.41
C GLY A 268 -5.28 -7.00 -18.12
N MET A 269 -4.52 -7.79 -17.35
CA MET A 269 -4.98 -8.36 -16.07
C MET A 269 -5.41 -7.28 -15.06
N ILE A 270 -4.92 -6.05 -15.21
CA ILE A 270 -5.34 -4.89 -14.41
C ILE A 270 -6.85 -4.61 -14.48
N TRP A 271 -7.50 -4.92 -15.62
CA TRP A 271 -8.95 -4.78 -15.76
C TRP A 271 -9.70 -5.83 -14.93
N VAL A 272 -9.17 -7.05 -14.84
CA VAL A 272 -9.72 -8.10 -13.96
C VAL A 272 -9.55 -7.69 -12.50
N PHE A 273 -8.36 -7.18 -12.12
CA PHE A 273 -8.14 -6.66 -10.77
C PHE A 273 -9.11 -5.52 -10.44
N LEU A 274 -9.34 -4.60 -11.37
CA LEU A 274 -10.32 -3.53 -11.19
C LEU A 274 -11.72 -4.08 -10.90
N LEU A 275 -12.19 -5.06 -11.68
CA LEU A 275 -13.52 -5.64 -11.52
C LEU A 275 -13.68 -6.41 -10.19
N VAL A 276 -12.67 -7.18 -9.80
CA VAL A 276 -12.69 -8.02 -8.59
C VAL A 276 -12.50 -7.18 -7.33
N PHE A 277 -11.44 -6.37 -7.28
CA PHE A 277 -11.08 -5.65 -6.07
C PHE A 277 -11.82 -4.32 -5.89
N SER A 278 -12.59 -3.88 -6.90
CA SER A 278 -13.56 -2.78 -6.76
C SER A 278 -15.02 -3.25 -6.71
N PHE A 279 -15.27 -4.54 -6.56
CA PHE A 279 -16.61 -5.10 -6.35
C PHE A 279 -17.24 -4.58 -5.05
N PRO A 280 -18.57 -4.37 -4.99
CA PRO A 280 -19.55 -4.44 -6.08
C PRO A 280 -19.72 -3.10 -6.83
N TRP A 281 -19.02 -2.06 -6.39
CA TRP A 281 -19.31 -0.68 -6.79
C TRP A 281 -18.96 -0.40 -8.25
N ILE A 282 -17.85 -0.96 -8.75
CA ILE A 282 -17.47 -0.80 -10.15
C ILE A 282 -18.54 -1.33 -11.11
N GLN A 283 -19.21 -2.43 -10.79
CA GLN A 283 -20.26 -3.02 -11.64
C GLN A 283 -21.44 -2.04 -11.79
N PHE A 284 -21.88 -1.43 -10.69
CA PHE A 284 -22.95 -0.43 -10.72
C PHE A 284 -22.56 0.84 -11.48
N VAL A 285 -21.31 1.30 -11.32
CA VAL A 285 -20.76 2.42 -12.09
C VAL A 285 -20.76 2.09 -13.59
N LEU A 286 -20.24 0.94 -13.99
CA LEU A 286 -20.17 0.54 -15.41
C LEU A 286 -21.57 0.42 -16.04
N ILE A 287 -22.55 -0.13 -15.31
CA ILE A 287 -23.95 -0.20 -15.78
C ILE A 287 -24.53 1.20 -16.02
N LYS A 288 -24.25 2.15 -15.12
CA LYS A 288 -24.71 3.54 -15.26
C LYS A 288 -24.03 4.25 -16.43
N LEU A 289 -22.70 4.14 -16.52
CA LEU A 289 -21.94 4.71 -17.62
C LEU A 289 -22.38 4.13 -18.98
N TRP A 290 -22.68 2.83 -19.07
CA TRP A 290 -23.18 2.23 -20.30
C TRP A 290 -24.52 2.81 -20.76
N LYS A 291 -25.45 3.03 -19.80
CA LYS A 291 -26.75 3.65 -20.07
C LYS A 291 -26.60 5.11 -20.52
N GLU A 292 -25.67 5.84 -19.93
CA GLU A 292 -25.42 7.26 -20.22
C GLU A 292 -24.28 7.51 -21.22
N ARG A 293 -23.81 6.49 -21.95
CA ARG A 293 -22.62 6.58 -22.81
C ARG A 293 -22.63 7.74 -23.82
N LYS A 294 -23.81 8.19 -24.24
CA LYS A 294 -23.99 9.33 -25.16
C LYS A 294 -23.83 10.71 -24.51
N THR A 295 -23.88 10.80 -23.18
CA THR A 295 -23.86 12.06 -22.41
C THR A 295 -22.67 12.19 -21.47
N ILE A 296 -21.87 11.12 -21.25
CA ILE A 296 -20.68 11.13 -20.38
C ILE A 296 -19.78 12.35 -20.67
N LEU A 297 -19.39 12.55 -21.94
CA LEU A 297 -18.48 13.63 -22.32
C LEU A 297 -19.11 15.02 -22.25
N LYS A 298 -20.45 15.12 -22.23
CA LYS A 298 -21.16 16.40 -22.09
C LYS A 298 -21.18 16.88 -20.64
N ASN A 299 -21.13 15.95 -19.69
CA ASN A 299 -21.08 16.28 -18.27
C ASN A 299 -19.62 16.46 -17.82
N LYS A 300 -19.25 17.69 -17.47
CA LYS A 300 -17.89 18.04 -17.04
C LYS A 300 -17.38 17.20 -15.88
N TRP A 301 -18.22 16.96 -14.87
CA TRP A 301 -17.84 16.21 -13.68
C TRP A 301 -17.75 14.70 -13.95
N VAL A 302 -18.74 14.14 -14.65
CA VAL A 302 -18.73 12.70 -14.96
C VAL A 302 -17.56 12.36 -15.89
N SER A 303 -17.32 13.14 -16.94
CA SER A 303 -16.17 12.93 -17.83
C SER A 303 -14.83 13.04 -17.10
N PHE A 304 -14.70 13.96 -16.14
CA PHE A 304 -13.50 14.09 -15.31
C PHE A 304 -13.23 12.80 -14.51
N LEU A 305 -14.26 12.30 -13.82
CA LEU A 305 -14.15 11.08 -13.03
C LEU A 305 -13.94 9.83 -13.90
N VAL A 306 -14.56 9.76 -15.08
CA VAL A 306 -14.38 8.64 -16.01
C VAL A 306 -12.95 8.60 -16.56
N LEU A 307 -12.36 9.75 -16.91
CA LEU A 307 -10.97 9.79 -17.35
C LEU A 307 -10.01 9.41 -16.22
N TRP A 308 -10.26 9.86 -15.00
CA TRP A 308 -9.51 9.42 -13.82
C TRP A 308 -9.62 7.89 -13.62
N LEU A 309 -10.85 7.36 -13.67
CA LEU A 309 -11.16 5.94 -13.50
C LEU A 309 -10.46 5.07 -14.55
N LEU A 310 -10.57 5.43 -15.83
CA LEU A 310 -10.12 4.58 -16.94
C LEU A 310 -8.65 4.75 -17.29
N TRP A 311 -8.02 5.88 -16.95
CA TRP A 311 -6.62 6.12 -17.32
C TRP A 311 -5.66 5.14 -16.65
N THR A 312 -5.82 4.88 -15.35
CA THR A 312 -4.94 3.96 -14.61
C THR A 312 -4.91 2.54 -15.20
N PRO A 313 -6.06 1.84 -15.38
CA PRO A 313 -6.05 0.52 -16.00
C PRO A 313 -5.62 0.58 -17.47
N PHE A 314 -5.95 1.64 -18.22
CA PHE A 314 -5.46 1.82 -19.58
C PHE A 314 -3.92 1.87 -19.64
N PHE A 315 -3.29 2.72 -18.80
CA PHE A 315 -1.83 2.84 -18.72
C PHE A 315 -1.17 1.51 -18.36
N PHE A 316 -1.69 0.79 -17.37
CA PHE A 316 -1.14 -0.50 -16.94
C PHE A 316 -1.50 -1.68 -17.85
N THR A 317 -2.33 -1.50 -18.88
CA THR A 317 -2.67 -2.57 -19.83
C THR A 317 -1.43 -3.10 -20.56
N ALA A 318 -0.49 -2.21 -20.88
CA ALA A 318 0.77 -2.56 -21.55
C ALA A 318 1.84 -3.14 -20.60
N SER A 319 1.62 -3.12 -19.28
CA SER A 319 2.61 -3.57 -18.31
C SER A 319 2.40 -5.05 -17.96
N LYS A 320 3.49 -5.83 -18.03
CA LYS A 320 3.49 -7.25 -17.60
C LYS A 320 3.76 -7.41 -16.11
N ASN A 321 4.30 -6.40 -15.44
CA ASN A 321 4.66 -6.43 -14.02
C ASN A 321 3.65 -5.61 -13.20
N ILE A 322 2.49 -6.20 -12.94
CA ILE A 322 1.35 -5.50 -12.31
C ILE A 322 0.85 -6.24 -11.07
N LEU A 323 0.35 -5.44 -10.13
CA LEU A 323 -0.26 -5.87 -8.87
C LEU A 323 -1.69 -5.32 -8.79
N HIS A 324 -2.57 -6.00 -8.05
CA HIS A 324 -3.93 -5.48 -7.82
C HIS A 324 -3.91 -4.10 -7.14
N THR A 325 -2.89 -3.82 -6.32
CA THR A 325 -2.74 -2.58 -5.55
C THR A 325 -2.66 -1.33 -6.42
N TYR A 326 -2.32 -1.49 -7.70
CA TYR A 326 -2.28 -0.38 -8.64
C TYR A 326 -3.69 0.16 -8.95
N THR A 327 -4.74 -0.59 -8.61
CA THR A 327 -6.13 -0.15 -8.74
C THR A 327 -6.62 0.70 -7.57
N LEU A 328 -5.87 0.80 -6.46
CA LEU A 328 -6.31 1.55 -5.28
C LEU A 328 -6.70 3.01 -5.59
N PRO A 329 -5.93 3.81 -6.36
CA PRO A 329 -6.32 5.19 -6.68
C PRO A 329 -7.63 5.30 -7.46
N VAL A 330 -8.04 4.23 -8.14
CA VAL A 330 -9.26 4.16 -8.96
C VAL A 330 -10.52 3.99 -8.10
N THR A 331 -10.38 3.52 -6.87
CA THR A 331 -11.51 3.42 -5.91
C THR A 331 -12.16 4.78 -5.62
N ILE A 332 -11.38 5.87 -5.75
CA ILE A 332 -11.82 7.23 -5.47
C ILE A 332 -12.83 7.74 -6.51
N PRO A 333 -12.53 7.75 -7.84
CA PRO A 333 -13.53 8.13 -8.83
C PRO A 333 -14.71 7.16 -8.86
N ILE A 334 -14.54 5.87 -8.51
CA ILE A 334 -15.68 4.93 -8.34
C ILE A 334 -16.61 5.43 -7.23
N ALA A 335 -16.07 5.78 -6.06
CA ALA A 335 -16.87 6.30 -4.95
C ALA A 335 -17.59 7.61 -5.31
N LEU A 336 -16.91 8.52 -6.00
CA LEU A 336 -17.51 9.79 -6.43
C LEU A 336 -18.60 9.61 -7.50
N LEU A 337 -18.41 8.69 -8.45
CA LEU A 337 -19.44 8.33 -9.44
C LEU A 337 -20.65 7.66 -8.77
N MET A 338 -20.41 6.76 -7.81
CA MET A 338 -21.49 6.16 -7.03
C MET A 338 -22.28 7.20 -6.22
N VAL A 339 -21.60 8.17 -5.60
CA VAL A 339 -22.25 9.30 -4.90
C VAL A 339 -23.08 10.15 -5.88
N TYR A 340 -22.55 10.41 -7.07
CA TYR A 340 -23.25 11.16 -8.12
C TYR A 340 -24.55 10.46 -8.54
N TYR A 341 -24.47 9.18 -8.88
CA TYR A 341 -25.61 8.35 -9.33
C TYR A 341 -26.51 7.84 -8.19
N TRP A 342 -26.16 8.09 -6.92
CA TRP A 342 -26.82 7.48 -5.76
C TRP A 342 -28.34 7.66 -5.74
N HIS A 343 -28.81 8.82 -6.18
CA HIS A 343 -30.22 9.20 -6.18
C HIS A 343 -31.07 8.40 -7.19
N GLU A 344 -30.46 7.86 -8.24
CA GLU A 344 -31.14 7.12 -9.30
C GLU A 344 -31.29 5.62 -9.00
N PHE A 345 -30.61 5.11 -7.96
CA PHE A 345 -30.74 3.72 -7.57
C PHE A 345 -32.03 3.52 -6.76
N LYS A 346 -32.97 2.76 -7.33
CA LYS A 346 -34.26 2.42 -6.69
C LYS A 346 -34.06 1.52 -5.46
N ASN A 347 -33.29 0.43 -5.59
CA ASN A 347 -33.07 -0.54 -4.51
C ASN A 347 -31.74 -0.30 -3.79
N LYS A 348 -31.71 0.73 -2.93
CA LYS A 348 -30.52 1.06 -2.12
C LYS A 348 -30.21 -0.01 -1.06
N LYS A 349 -31.21 -0.77 -0.60
CA LYS A 349 -31.03 -1.88 0.35
C LYS A 349 -30.11 -2.96 -0.23
N LEU A 350 -30.33 -3.34 -1.50
CA LEU A 350 -29.47 -4.30 -2.19
C LEU A 350 -28.02 -3.80 -2.29
N LEU A 351 -27.80 -2.51 -2.58
CA LEU A 351 -26.46 -1.92 -2.62
C LEU A 351 -25.75 -2.01 -1.27
N PHE A 352 -26.47 -1.74 -0.17
CA PHE A 352 -25.92 -1.89 1.18
C PHE A 352 -25.56 -3.34 1.49
N ILE A 353 -26.43 -4.30 1.14
CA ILE A 353 -26.17 -5.73 1.36
C ILE A 353 -24.92 -6.15 0.58
N LEU A 354 -24.88 -5.90 -0.73
CA LEU A 354 -23.76 -6.30 -1.59
C LEU A 354 -22.45 -5.65 -1.15
N GLY A 355 -22.47 -4.36 -0.81
CA GLY A 355 -21.28 -3.66 -0.29
C GLY A 355 -20.80 -4.26 1.04
N SER A 356 -21.72 -4.69 1.90
CA SER A 356 -21.35 -5.22 3.22
C SER A 356 -20.81 -6.65 3.19
N ILE A 357 -20.90 -7.38 2.07
CA ILE A 357 -20.40 -8.76 1.95
C ILE A 357 -18.91 -8.84 2.28
N PHE A 358 -18.08 -8.01 1.64
CA PHE A 358 -16.62 -8.12 1.84
C PHE A 358 -16.19 -7.73 3.27
N PRO A 359 -16.64 -6.59 3.85
CA PRO A 359 -16.38 -6.33 5.26
C PRO A 359 -16.88 -7.45 6.16
N PHE A 360 -18.07 -8.01 5.91
CA PHE A 360 -18.56 -9.15 6.70
C PHE A 360 -17.63 -10.35 6.63
N LEU A 361 -17.10 -10.69 5.45
CA LEU A 361 -16.09 -11.76 5.32
C LEU A 361 -14.81 -11.44 6.08
N VAL A 362 -14.37 -10.18 6.08
CA VAL A 362 -13.23 -9.72 6.89
C VAL A 362 -13.53 -9.88 8.39
N ILE A 363 -14.75 -9.58 8.84
CA ILE A 363 -15.18 -9.78 10.23
C ILE A 363 -15.17 -11.27 10.58
N VAL A 364 -15.72 -12.14 9.73
CA VAL A 364 -15.68 -13.59 9.94
C VAL A 364 -14.23 -14.08 10.03
N ALA A 365 -13.37 -13.64 9.12
CA ALA A 365 -11.94 -13.95 9.17
C ALA A 365 -11.29 -13.43 10.47
N THR A 366 -11.68 -12.25 10.94
CA THR A 366 -11.22 -11.68 12.23
C THR A 366 -11.61 -12.58 13.39
N CYS A 367 -12.88 -13.01 13.46
CA CYS A 367 -13.36 -13.88 14.52
C CYS A 367 -12.66 -15.25 14.47
N VAL A 368 -12.45 -15.81 13.28
CA VAL A 368 -11.73 -17.07 13.10
C VAL A 368 -10.27 -16.94 13.57
N VAL A 369 -9.62 -15.81 13.33
CA VAL A 369 -8.26 -15.57 13.81
C VAL A 369 -8.23 -15.31 15.32
N ALA A 370 -9.18 -14.53 15.86
CA ALA A 370 -9.19 -14.14 17.27
C ALA A 370 -9.62 -15.26 18.23
N PHE A 371 -10.45 -16.19 17.76
CA PHE A 371 -11.01 -17.28 18.57
C PHE A 371 -10.66 -18.68 18.04
N GLY A 372 -9.86 -18.75 16.97
CA GLY A 372 -9.42 -20.01 16.39
C GLY A 372 -8.20 -20.59 17.10
N ASP A 373 -7.77 -21.76 16.62
CA ASP A 373 -6.53 -22.41 17.04
C ASP A 373 -5.32 -21.57 16.62
N ASP A 374 -4.36 -21.36 17.53
CA ASP A 374 -3.09 -20.66 17.28
C ASP A 374 -2.34 -21.22 16.08
N LYS A 375 -2.55 -22.51 15.77
CA LYS A 375 -2.02 -23.16 14.57
C LYS A 375 -2.40 -22.45 13.26
N LEU A 376 -3.56 -21.77 13.20
CA LEU A 376 -3.96 -20.98 12.03
C LEU A 376 -3.01 -19.81 11.77
N LEU A 377 -2.54 -19.19 12.86
CA LEU A 377 -1.61 -18.06 12.81
C LEU A 377 -0.19 -18.52 12.49
N GLU A 378 0.25 -19.66 13.03
CA GLU A 378 1.54 -20.28 12.70
C GLU A 378 1.66 -20.68 11.22
N ASP A 379 0.53 -20.98 10.58
CA ASP A 379 0.46 -21.36 9.17
C ASP A 379 0.54 -20.18 8.18
N LEU A 380 0.50 -18.94 8.71
CA LEU A 380 0.68 -17.73 7.92
C LEU A 380 2.12 -17.62 7.41
N ASN A 381 2.31 -16.82 6.35
CA ASN A 381 3.64 -16.60 5.80
C ASN A 381 4.42 -15.57 6.64
N THR A 382 4.80 -15.96 7.86
CA THR A 382 5.54 -15.13 8.80
C THR A 382 6.43 -16.02 9.69
N ASP A 383 7.56 -15.50 10.11
CA ASP A 383 8.44 -16.14 11.11
C ASP A 383 8.20 -15.56 12.52
N LYS A 384 7.12 -14.81 12.78
CA LYS A 384 6.81 -14.22 14.10
C LYS A 384 6.88 -15.24 15.24
N TYR A 385 5.96 -16.21 15.22
CA TYR A 385 5.73 -17.12 16.33
C TYR A 385 6.94 -17.99 16.62
N ILE A 386 7.66 -18.41 15.57
CA ILE A 386 8.86 -19.22 15.74
C ILE A 386 10.00 -18.39 16.33
N VAL A 387 10.13 -17.12 15.95
CA VAL A 387 11.18 -16.25 16.51
C VAL A 387 10.87 -15.88 17.95
N GLU A 388 9.63 -15.49 18.26
CA GLU A 388 9.20 -15.17 19.63
C GLU A 388 9.39 -16.37 20.57
N LYS A 389 8.91 -17.56 20.16
CA LYS A 389 9.08 -18.79 20.94
C LYS A 389 10.54 -19.16 21.19
N LEU A 390 11.43 -18.92 20.23
CA LEU A 390 12.86 -19.21 20.41
C LEU A 390 13.52 -18.20 21.35
N ILE A 391 13.17 -16.92 21.25
CA ILE A 391 13.67 -15.87 22.16
C ILE A 391 13.16 -16.09 23.58
N GLU A 392 11.91 -16.52 23.75
CA GLU A 392 11.32 -16.81 25.07
C GLU A 392 11.92 -18.04 25.73
N ASN A 393 12.12 -19.14 24.99
CA ASN A 393 12.61 -20.40 25.55
C ASN A 393 14.13 -20.43 25.75
N ASP A 394 14.90 -19.82 24.84
CA ASP A 394 16.36 -19.90 24.80
C ASP A 394 17.01 -18.52 24.50
N PRO A 395 16.82 -17.50 25.36
CA PRO A 395 17.19 -16.10 25.06
C PRO A 395 18.68 -15.89 24.78
N ASN A 396 19.55 -16.75 25.33
CA ASN A 396 21.01 -16.64 25.19
C ASN A 396 21.57 -17.51 24.06
N THR A 397 20.74 -18.34 23.41
CA THR A 397 21.22 -19.24 22.36
C THR A 397 21.27 -18.50 21.03
N PRO A 398 22.42 -18.42 20.35
CA PRO A 398 22.51 -17.72 19.07
C PRO A 398 21.60 -18.34 18.01
N ILE A 399 20.80 -17.50 17.38
CA ILE A 399 19.84 -17.89 16.36
C ILE A 399 20.35 -17.48 14.98
N TYR A 400 20.37 -18.45 14.07
CA TYR A 400 20.86 -18.27 12.72
C TYR A 400 19.84 -18.71 11.68
N TYR A 401 19.90 -18.11 10.50
CA TYR A 401 19.11 -18.51 9.34
C TYR A 401 20.02 -19.06 8.24
N TRP A 402 19.66 -20.23 7.68
CA TRP A 402 20.42 -20.85 6.60
C TRP A 402 20.21 -20.09 5.27
N GLU A 403 21.32 -19.67 4.65
CA GLU A 403 21.48 -18.91 3.40
C GLU A 403 20.80 -17.53 3.34
N LYS A 404 19.54 -17.42 3.76
CA LYS A 404 18.72 -16.22 3.61
C LYS A 404 17.62 -16.13 4.67
N LYS A 405 17.76 -15.14 5.56
CA LYS A 405 16.72 -14.72 6.51
C LYS A 405 15.49 -14.12 5.80
N SER A 406 14.29 -14.37 6.33
CA SER A 406 13.06 -13.73 5.87
C SER A 406 13.00 -12.26 6.30
N TYR A 407 12.00 -11.49 5.88
CA TYR A 407 11.87 -10.12 6.39
C TYR A 407 11.18 -10.10 7.75
N SER A 408 10.21 -10.99 7.97
CA SER A 408 9.57 -11.14 9.28
C SER A 408 10.57 -11.57 10.35
N SER A 409 11.48 -12.51 10.06
CA SER A 409 12.47 -12.94 11.05
C SER A 409 13.41 -11.81 11.46
N ARG A 410 13.78 -10.90 10.53
CA ARG A 410 14.58 -9.70 10.85
C ARG A 410 13.82 -8.78 11.78
N PHE A 411 12.57 -8.51 11.45
CA PHE A 411 11.71 -7.59 12.17
C PHE A 411 11.48 -8.05 13.62
N TYR A 412 11.04 -9.31 13.80
CA TYR A 412 10.70 -9.84 15.12
C TYR A 412 11.92 -10.20 15.98
N SER A 413 13.10 -10.37 15.38
CA SER A 413 14.35 -10.54 16.15
C SER A 413 15.10 -9.23 16.38
N SER A 414 14.53 -8.08 16.00
CA SER A 414 15.23 -6.79 16.04
C SER A 414 16.60 -6.80 15.36
N GLY A 415 16.76 -7.62 14.32
CA GLY A 415 18.03 -7.76 13.59
C GLY A 415 19.00 -8.80 14.14
N ASP A 416 18.72 -9.44 15.28
CA ASP A 416 19.65 -10.35 15.96
C ASP A 416 19.92 -11.64 15.18
N ILE A 417 18.97 -12.09 14.36
CA ILE A 417 19.14 -13.31 13.56
C ILE A 417 20.11 -13.06 12.40
N LYS A 418 21.26 -13.73 12.47
CA LYS A 418 22.33 -13.69 11.46
C LYS A 418 22.17 -14.80 10.41
N VAL A 419 22.84 -14.65 9.27
CA VAL A 419 22.81 -15.63 8.18
C VAL A 419 24.02 -16.54 8.26
N ILE A 420 23.80 -17.85 8.14
CA ILE A 420 24.87 -18.84 7.92
C ILE A 420 24.90 -19.23 6.44
N LYS A 421 26.11 -19.26 5.89
CA LYS A 421 26.41 -19.82 4.57
C LYS A 421 27.27 -21.08 4.70
N GLU A 422 27.31 -21.87 3.65
CA GLU A 422 28.16 -23.06 3.54
C GLU A 422 29.64 -22.77 3.85
N THR A 423 30.16 -21.60 3.48
CA THR A 423 31.55 -21.22 3.77
C THR A 423 31.82 -20.89 5.24
N SER A 424 30.77 -20.68 6.05
CA SER A 424 30.87 -20.19 7.42
C SER A 424 30.39 -21.18 8.49
N ILE A 425 29.66 -22.22 8.10
CA ILE A 425 29.02 -23.15 9.04
C ILE A 425 30.04 -23.91 9.91
N ASP A 426 31.22 -24.25 9.35
CA ASP A 426 32.30 -24.87 10.12
C ASP A 426 32.81 -23.97 11.26
N SER A 427 33.02 -22.69 10.96
CA SER A 427 33.47 -21.71 11.97
C SER A 427 32.43 -21.52 13.07
N ILE A 428 31.14 -21.45 12.70
CA ILE A 428 30.05 -21.25 13.67
C ILE A 428 29.85 -22.48 14.54
N TYR A 429 29.86 -23.67 13.94
CA TYR A 429 29.78 -24.92 14.67
C TYR A 429 30.96 -25.08 15.63
N ASN A 430 32.17 -24.66 15.25
CA ASN A 430 33.33 -24.74 16.15
C ASN A 430 33.32 -23.70 17.26
N SER A 431 32.73 -22.51 17.04
CA SER A 431 32.72 -21.41 18.00
C SER A 431 31.60 -21.45 19.04
N HIS A 432 30.59 -22.30 18.85
CA HIS A 432 29.45 -22.41 19.77
C HIS A 432 29.34 -23.84 20.30
N ASP A 433 28.96 -23.98 21.57
CA ASP A 433 28.58 -25.27 22.16
C ASP A 433 27.13 -25.61 21.84
N LYS A 434 26.28 -24.58 21.74
CA LYS A 434 24.87 -24.67 21.36
C LYS A 434 24.47 -23.50 20.45
N PHE A 435 23.78 -23.78 19.35
CA PHE A 435 23.14 -22.76 18.52
C PHE A 435 21.90 -23.30 17.80
N ILE A 436 21.03 -22.39 17.37
CA ILE A 436 19.79 -22.71 16.68
C ILE A 436 19.86 -22.25 15.23
N MET A 437 19.40 -23.09 14.32
CA MET A 437 19.37 -22.80 12.89
C MET A 437 17.96 -22.96 12.31
N LEU A 438 17.43 -21.87 11.76
CA LEU A 438 16.20 -21.83 10.98
C LEU A 438 16.50 -22.15 9.53
N ILE A 439 15.78 -23.11 8.96
CA ILE A 439 16.00 -23.58 7.59
C ILE A 439 14.67 -23.70 6.88
N ARG A 440 14.56 -23.07 5.70
CA ARG A 440 13.39 -23.29 4.83
C ARG A 440 13.36 -24.73 4.35
N HIS A 441 12.20 -25.36 4.32
CA HIS A 441 12.06 -26.78 3.93
C HIS A 441 12.73 -27.11 2.59
N LYS A 442 12.59 -26.21 1.60
CA LYS A 442 13.19 -26.35 0.27
C LYS A 442 14.73 -26.29 0.25
N LYS A 443 15.35 -25.88 1.34
CA LYS A 443 16.79 -25.65 1.50
C LYS A 443 17.45 -26.59 2.51
N ILE A 444 16.70 -27.46 3.18
CA ILE A 444 17.28 -28.44 4.12
C ILE A 444 18.33 -29.31 3.41
N LYS A 445 18.04 -29.75 2.19
CA LYS A 445 18.96 -30.57 1.38
C LYS A 445 20.23 -29.84 0.92
N THR A 446 20.31 -28.51 1.05
CA THR A 446 21.51 -27.75 0.68
C THR A 446 22.51 -27.63 1.83
N VAL A 447 22.12 -28.03 3.05
CA VAL A 447 23.05 -28.13 4.18
C VAL A 447 24.04 -29.27 3.91
N PRO A 448 25.36 -29.10 4.12
CA PRO A 448 26.32 -30.19 3.91
C PRO A 448 26.01 -31.43 4.75
N ASN A 449 26.18 -32.63 4.18
CA ASN A 449 25.82 -33.91 4.83
C ASN A 449 26.42 -34.07 6.23
N LYS A 450 27.68 -33.64 6.43
CA LYS A 450 28.37 -33.70 7.74
C LYS A 450 27.65 -32.95 8.87
N PHE A 451 26.80 -31.98 8.54
CA PHE A 451 25.97 -31.25 9.51
C PHE A 451 24.54 -31.76 9.55
N GLN A 452 24.04 -32.41 8.49
CA GLN A 452 22.69 -32.97 8.49
C GLN A 452 22.51 -34.04 9.56
N GLU A 453 23.52 -34.88 9.78
CA GLU A 453 23.51 -35.92 10.81
C GLU A 453 23.51 -35.35 12.24
N LYS A 454 23.93 -34.09 12.40
CA LYS A 454 24.05 -33.39 13.69
C LYS A 454 22.85 -32.50 14.01
N MET A 455 21.90 -32.37 13.07
CA MET A 455 20.73 -31.52 13.22
C MET A 455 19.64 -32.21 14.04
N VAL A 456 19.34 -31.69 15.23
CA VAL A 456 18.17 -32.13 16.01
C VAL A 456 16.99 -31.20 15.71
N ARG A 457 15.95 -31.70 15.05
CA ARG A 457 14.76 -30.89 14.77
C ARG A 457 13.96 -30.68 16.06
N ILE A 458 13.83 -29.43 16.49
CA ILE A 458 13.10 -29.06 17.71
C ILE A 458 11.73 -28.45 17.43
N ASP A 459 11.54 -27.85 16.24
CA ASP A 459 10.26 -27.27 15.85
C ASP A 459 10.11 -27.22 14.32
N SER A 460 8.90 -26.97 13.85
CA SER A 460 8.62 -26.66 12.46
C SER A 460 7.28 -26.00 12.24
N ILE A 461 7.31 -24.93 11.46
CA ILE A 461 6.14 -24.32 10.85
C ILE A 461 6.02 -24.74 9.38
N LYS A 462 4.97 -24.27 8.69
CA LYS A 462 4.62 -24.60 7.31
C LYS A 462 5.76 -24.51 6.28
N ARG A 463 6.74 -23.64 6.50
CA ARG A 463 7.81 -23.34 5.52
C ARG A 463 9.22 -23.45 6.07
N THR A 464 9.36 -23.46 7.40
CA THR A 464 10.64 -23.33 8.10
C THR A 464 10.69 -24.39 9.20
N SER A 465 11.80 -25.12 9.26
CA SER A 465 12.13 -26.02 10.36
C SER A 465 13.20 -25.38 11.23
N VAL A 466 13.15 -25.67 12.53
CA VAL A 466 14.15 -25.26 13.51
C VAL A 466 14.98 -26.47 13.88
N PHE A 467 16.28 -26.31 13.77
CA PHE A 467 17.26 -27.32 14.16
C PHE A 467 18.15 -26.77 15.25
N MET A 468 18.35 -27.58 16.28
CA MET A 468 19.33 -27.34 17.34
C MET A 468 20.61 -28.09 17.01
N PHE A 469 21.73 -27.43 17.22
CA PHE A 469 23.06 -28.02 17.22
C PHE A 469 23.61 -27.91 18.62
N GLU A 470 24.06 -29.04 19.15
CA GLU A 470 24.68 -29.17 20.46
C GLU A 470 25.87 -30.12 20.31
N LYS A 471 26.99 -29.80 20.96
CA LYS A 471 28.23 -30.59 20.90
C LYS A 471 28.30 -31.68 21.95
#